data_AF-A0A4Q3RR69-F1
#
_entry.id   AF-A0A4Q3RR69-F1
#
_cell.length_a   1.000
_cell.length_b   1.000
_cell.length_c   1.000
_cell.angle_alpha   90.00
_cell.angle_beta   90.00
_cell.angle_gamma   90.00
#
_symmetry.space_group_name_H-M   'P 1'
#
loop_
_entity.id
_entity.type
_entity.pdbx_description
1 polymer ?
#
loop_
_entity_poly.entity_id
_entity_poly.type
_entity_poly.pdbx_seq_one_letter_code
_entity_poly.pdbx_strand_id
1 'polypeptide(L)'
;MNHLKVATVFLLLTLNCLKVQAQPSNEYKAEWAKIQKLENAGLVQDALTEVVKIFDAASKAGYDGQAIKAAMYQMKYRNIVQLDNRENNIFYIDTLIAQSKAPITNVLQSMQAELFHSYRQQNRYKLYGRTQLTAEVSSDITTWSINKLNATVESLYKASLQNEALLKRTPLNGLDAIIEKGKNSRHLRPTLYDFLAHRALDYFMNDENDVTQPAYSFIINDENAFAPVSQFVNTKFISRDTSSLYYNAIIILQNLLRFHQGDANKDALLDADLKRLAFVNDHAVFNDKSTLYINA
;
A
#
# COMPACT_ATOMS: atom_id res chain seq x y z
N MET A 1 -19.49 46.21 53.12
CA MET A 1 -18.08 45.79 53.11
C MET A 1 -17.95 44.52 52.28
N ASN A 2 -17.35 44.69 51.09
CA ASN A 2 -16.40 43.78 50.47
C ASN A 2 -16.78 42.34 50.06
N HIS A 3 -16.92 42.21 48.73
CA HIS A 3 -16.41 41.15 47.83
C HIS A 3 -17.10 39.77 47.98
N LEU A 4 -17.43 39.02 46.93
CA LEU A 4 -16.72 38.80 45.68
C LEU A 4 -17.66 38.12 44.68
N LYS A 5 -17.50 38.48 43.41
CA LYS A 5 -18.19 37.94 42.23
C LYS A 5 -17.88 36.45 42.05
N VAL A 6 -18.87 35.62 41.73
CA VAL A 6 -18.67 34.47 40.84
C VAL A 6 -19.90 34.34 39.93
N ALA A 7 -19.72 34.76 38.68
CA ALA A 7 -20.63 34.49 37.59
C ALA A 7 -20.40 33.06 37.12
N THR A 8 -21.39 32.17 37.27
CA THR A 8 -21.34 30.83 36.66
C THR A 8 -22.06 30.89 35.32
N VAL A 9 -21.27 31.09 34.26
CA VAL A 9 -21.71 30.93 32.87
C VAL A 9 -21.87 29.44 32.60
N PHE A 10 -23.11 28.96 32.53
CA PHE A 10 -23.42 27.63 32.00
C PHE A 10 -23.27 27.67 30.47
N LEU A 11 -22.10 27.28 29.98
CA LEU A 11 -21.85 27.04 28.56
C LEU A 11 -22.53 25.72 28.16
N LEU A 12 -23.69 25.82 27.51
CA LEU A 12 -24.34 24.72 26.80
C LEU A 12 -23.45 24.32 25.60
N LEU A 13 -22.53 23.38 25.85
CA LEU A 13 -21.87 22.60 24.80
C LEU A 13 -22.91 21.61 24.24
N THR A 14 -23.68 22.08 23.27
CA THR A 14 -24.42 21.19 22.38
C THR A 14 -23.39 20.36 21.62
N LEU A 15 -23.18 19.11 22.06
CA LEU A 15 -22.58 18.08 21.23
C LEU A 15 -23.47 17.89 19.99
N ASN A 16 -23.16 18.61 18.92
CA ASN A 16 -23.54 18.21 17.59
C ASN A 16 -22.81 16.91 17.30
N CYS A 17 -23.45 15.80 17.67
CA CYS A 17 -23.12 14.50 17.14
C CYS A 17 -23.41 14.57 15.64
N LEU A 18 -22.38 14.93 14.86
CA LEU A 18 -22.38 14.73 13.42
C LEU A 18 -22.49 13.22 13.22
N LYS A 19 -23.72 12.74 13.05
CA LYS A 19 -23.97 11.47 12.39
C LYS A 19 -23.43 11.65 10.98
N VAL A 20 -22.18 11.24 10.76
CA VAL A 20 -21.64 10.97 9.43
C VAL A 20 -22.41 9.76 8.92
N GLN A 21 -23.59 10.03 8.39
CA GLN A 21 -24.34 9.06 7.62
C GLN A 21 -23.60 8.94 6.30
N ALA A 22 -22.75 7.91 6.19
CA ALA A 22 -22.12 7.52 4.94
C ALA A 22 -23.21 7.04 3.97
N GLN A 23 -23.89 7.98 3.30
CA GLN A 23 -24.57 7.69 2.05
C GLN A 23 -23.50 7.36 1.00
N PRO A 24 -23.77 6.45 0.05
CA PRO A 24 -22.89 6.31 -1.11
C PRO A 24 -22.82 7.68 -1.79
N SER A 25 -21.62 8.24 -1.79
CA SER A 25 -21.34 9.59 -2.26
C SER A 25 -21.83 9.76 -3.71
N ASN A 26 -22.81 10.63 -3.96
CA ASN A 26 -23.19 11.11 -5.30
C ASN A 26 -22.13 12.07 -5.90
N GLU A 27 -21.04 12.29 -5.17
CA GLU A 27 -19.94 13.19 -5.46
C GLU A 27 -19.30 12.83 -6.81
N TYR A 28 -19.15 13.85 -7.66
CA TYR A 28 -18.59 13.77 -9.00
C TYR A 28 -19.35 12.88 -10.01
N LYS A 29 -20.61 12.48 -9.73
CA LYS A 29 -21.38 11.60 -10.64
C LYS A 29 -21.55 12.19 -12.04
N ALA A 30 -21.80 13.49 -12.14
CA ALA A 30 -21.98 14.17 -13.43
C ALA A 30 -20.67 14.22 -14.22
N GLU A 31 -19.57 14.48 -13.53
CA GLU A 31 -18.20 14.53 -14.05
C GLU A 31 -17.77 13.14 -14.54
N TRP A 32 -18.02 12.08 -13.78
CA TRP A 32 -17.77 10.71 -14.21
C TRP A 32 -18.62 10.30 -15.42
N ALA A 33 -19.89 10.71 -15.47
CA ALA A 33 -20.73 10.47 -16.65
C ALA A 33 -20.22 11.22 -17.89
N LYS A 34 -19.69 12.43 -17.72
CA LYS A 34 -19.03 13.19 -18.79
C LYS A 34 -17.76 12.48 -19.26
N ILE A 35 -16.91 12.04 -18.33
CA ILE A 35 -15.69 11.28 -18.64
C ILE A 35 -16.02 10.01 -19.43
N GLN A 36 -17.03 9.24 -19.02
CA GLN A 36 -17.44 8.04 -19.73
C GLN A 36 -17.91 8.33 -21.16
N LYS A 37 -18.63 9.44 -21.38
CA LYS A 37 -19.01 9.87 -22.74
C LYS A 37 -17.80 10.21 -23.59
N LEU A 38 -16.79 10.89 -23.02
CA LEU A 38 -15.55 11.21 -23.71
C LEU A 38 -14.75 9.94 -24.05
N GLU A 39 -14.67 8.98 -23.12
CA GLU A 39 -14.04 7.66 -23.37
C GLU A 39 -14.72 6.93 -24.52
N ASN A 40 -16.05 6.84 -24.51
CA ASN A 40 -16.81 6.15 -25.55
C ASN A 40 -16.68 6.83 -26.93
N ALA A 41 -16.41 8.14 -26.96
CA ALA A 41 -16.15 8.89 -28.17
C ALA A 41 -14.68 8.86 -28.63
N GLY A 42 -13.79 8.17 -27.90
CA GLY A 42 -12.36 8.13 -28.19
C GLY A 42 -11.61 9.43 -27.86
N LEU A 43 -12.26 10.37 -27.16
CA LEU A 43 -11.71 11.68 -26.79
C LEU A 43 -10.90 11.59 -25.49
N VAL A 44 -9.84 10.77 -25.52
CA VAL A 44 -9.06 10.41 -24.32
C VAL A 44 -8.32 11.61 -23.71
N GLN A 45 -7.85 12.55 -24.54
CA GLN A 45 -7.22 13.77 -24.05
C GLN A 45 -8.19 14.63 -23.24
N ASP A 46 -9.43 14.79 -23.71
CA ASP A 46 -10.46 15.54 -23.00
C ASP A 46 -10.89 14.81 -21.71
N ALA A 47 -10.98 13.47 -21.76
CA ALA A 47 -11.25 12.65 -20.59
C ALA A 47 -10.16 12.82 -19.52
N LEU A 48 -8.89 12.90 -19.91
CA LEU A 48 -7.77 13.20 -19.02
C LEU A 48 -7.91 14.58 -18.38
N THR A 49 -8.25 15.62 -19.16
CA THR A 49 -8.46 16.96 -18.63
C THR A 49 -9.57 17.00 -17.59
N GLU A 50 -10.68 16.27 -17.78
CA GLU A 50 -11.76 16.21 -16.80
C GLU A 50 -11.38 15.45 -15.53
N VAL A 51 -10.63 14.35 -15.66
CA VAL A 51 -10.17 13.58 -14.49
C VAL A 51 -9.16 14.37 -13.64
N VAL A 52 -8.29 15.16 -14.25
CA VAL A 52 -7.38 16.06 -13.51
C VAL A 52 -8.17 17.01 -12.61
N LYS A 53 -9.27 17.58 -13.10
CA LYS A 53 -10.15 18.46 -12.30
C LYS A 53 -10.79 17.73 -11.12
N ILE A 54 -11.24 16.48 -11.32
CA ILE A 54 -11.78 15.66 -10.23
C ILE A 54 -10.71 15.43 -9.16
N PHE A 55 -9.49 15.05 -9.56
CA PHE A 55 -8.40 14.83 -8.62
C PHE A 55 -8.11 16.08 -7.77
N ASP A 56 -7.92 17.22 -8.41
CA ASP A 56 -7.62 18.48 -7.71
C ASP A 56 -8.72 18.86 -6.72
N ALA A 57 -9.99 18.71 -7.12
CA ALA A 57 -11.12 19.03 -6.28
C ALA A 57 -11.28 18.02 -5.12
N ALA A 58 -11.18 16.73 -5.41
CA ALA A 58 -11.37 15.65 -4.44
C ALA A 58 -10.26 15.65 -3.38
N SER A 59 -9.00 15.83 -3.79
CA SER A 59 -7.85 15.91 -2.89
C SER A 59 -7.95 17.10 -1.92
N LYS A 60 -8.50 18.25 -2.38
CA LYS A 60 -8.72 19.43 -1.52
C LYS A 60 -9.92 19.28 -0.60
N ALA A 61 -10.97 18.59 -1.05
CA ALA A 61 -12.20 18.39 -0.31
C ALA A 61 -12.17 17.19 0.65
N GLY A 62 -11.09 16.40 0.66
CA GLY A 62 -10.96 15.21 1.50
C GLY A 62 -11.78 14.01 1.01
N TYR A 63 -12.12 13.97 -0.28
CA TYR A 63 -12.79 12.83 -0.91
C TYR A 63 -11.76 11.80 -1.41
N ASP A 64 -11.05 11.17 -0.47
CA ASP A 64 -9.89 10.32 -0.76
C ASP A 64 -10.18 9.24 -1.80
N GLY A 65 -11.33 8.56 -1.73
CA GLY A 65 -11.71 7.53 -2.69
C GLY A 65 -11.86 8.07 -4.12
N GLN A 66 -12.42 9.27 -4.27
CA GLN A 66 -12.56 9.94 -5.58
C GLN A 66 -11.21 10.44 -6.09
N ALA A 67 -10.36 10.95 -5.21
CA ALA A 67 -9.00 11.36 -5.55
C ALA A 67 -8.18 10.16 -6.06
N ILE A 68 -8.20 9.02 -5.34
CA ILE A 68 -7.50 7.79 -5.76
C ILE A 68 -8.06 7.27 -7.09
N LYS A 69 -9.39 7.26 -7.26
CA LYS A 69 -10.03 6.88 -8.53
C LYS A 69 -9.56 7.77 -9.67
N ALA A 70 -9.55 9.08 -9.45
CA ALA A 70 -9.11 10.04 -10.45
C ALA A 70 -7.63 9.83 -10.79
N ALA A 71 -6.75 9.67 -9.81
CA ALA A 71 -5.34 9.37 -10.05
C ALA A 71 -5.14 8.13 -10.94
N MET A 72 -5.87 7.04 -10.70
CA MET A 72 -5.79 5.84 -11.53
C MET A 72 -6.27 6.08 -12.97
N TYR A 73 -7.34 6.85 -13.15
CA TYR A 73 -7.82 7.23 -14.47
C TYR A 73 -6.83 8.16 -15.20
N GLN A 74 -6.14 9.07 -14.48
CA GLN A 74 -5.06 9.85 -15.08
C GLN A 74 -3.95 8.95 -15.60
N MET A 75 -3.51 7.97 -14.80
CA MET A 75 -2.51 7.00 -15.24
C MET A 75 -2.97 6.19 -16.47
N LYS A 76 -4.23 5.73 -16.47
CA LYS A 76 -4.85 5.03 -17.61
C LYS A 76 -4.78 5.88 -18.88
N TYR A 77 -5.25 7.13 -18.84
CA TYR A 77 -5.33 7.96 -20.04
C TYR A 77 -3.97 8.47 -20.51
N ARG A 78 -3.06 8.79 -19.58
CA ARG A 78 -1.70 9.17 -19.95
C ARG A 78 -0.97 8.04 -20.68
N ASN A 79 -1.19 6.79 -20.30
CA ASN A 79 -0.63 5.64 -21.03
C ASN A 79 -1.16 5.51 -22.47
N ILE A 80 -2.32 6.08 -22.78
CA ILE A 80 -2.92 6.09 -24.12
C ILE A 80 -2.43 7.30 -24.92
N VAL A 81 -2.36 8.48 -24.28
CA VAL A 81 -1.94 9.73 -24.92
C VAL A 81 -0.44 9.79 -25.16
N GLN A 82 0.38 9.31 -24.23
CA GLN A 82 1.85 9.43 -24.26
C GLN A 82 2.51 8.13 -24.75
N LEU A 83 2.17 7.69 -25.95
CA LEU A 83 2.63 6.40 -26.50
C LEU A 83 4.16 6.28 -26.50
N ASP A 84 4.89 7.34 -26.89
CA ASP A 84 6.35 7.32 -27.02
C ASP A 84 7.11 7.38 -25.68
N ASN A 85 6.44 7.72 -24.58
CA ASN A 85 7.07 7.85 -23.26
C ASN A 85 6.32 7.08 -22.16
N ARG A 86 5.58 6.04 -22.55
CA ARG A 86 4.71 5.28 -21.65
C ARG A 86 5.47 4.67 -20.47
N GLU A 87 6.69 4.20 -20.69
CA GLU A 87 7.51 3.57 -19.63
C GLU A 87 7.82 4.55 -18.49
N ASN A 88 8.04 5.83 -18.80
CA ASN A 88 8.32 6.87 -17.80
C ASN A 88 7.06 7.48 -17.19
N ASN A 89 5.86 7.08 -17.62
CA ASN A 89 4.61 7.57 -17.03
C ASN A 89 4.51 7.19 -15.54
N ILE A 90 5.26 6.19 -15.06
CA ILE A 90 5.37 5.83 -13.64
C ILE A 90 5.80 7.03 -12.78
N PHE A 91 6.69 7.90 -13.29
CA PHE A 91 7.14 9.11 -12.59
C PHE A 91 6.07 10.19 -12.50
N TYR A 92 4.98 10.10 -13.28
CA TYR A 92 3.85 11.02 -13.12
C TYR A 92 3.18 10.87 -11.75
N ILE A 93 3.29 9.70 -11.12
CA ILE A 93 2.76 9.50 -9.76
C ILE A 93 3.46 10.43 -8.75
N ASP A 94 4.71 10.83 -8.98
CA ASP A 94 5.40 11.79 -8.11
C ASP A 94 4.67 13.15 -8.07
N THR A 95 4.06 13.56 -9.19
CA THR A 95 3.27 14.81 -9.25
C THR A 95 1.99 14.67 -8.44
N LEU A 96 1.33 13.51 -8.53
CA LEU A 96 0.11 13.22 -7.77
C LEU A 96 0.40 13.13 -6.27
N ILE A 97 1.52 12.51 -5.89
CA ILE A 97 1.98 12.42 -4.50
C ILE A 97 2.25 13.82 -3.94
N ALA A 98 2.93 14.70 -4.68
CA ALA A 98 3.23 16.06 -4.26
C ALA A 98 1.96 16.93 -4.02
N GLN A 99 0.86 16.59 -4.68
CA GLN A 99 -0.44 17.26 -4.56
C GLN A 99 -1.37 16.61 -3.52
N SER A 100 -0.93 15.51 -2.90
CA SER A 100 -1.75 14.68 -2.03
C SER A 100 -1.29 14.74 -0.57
N LYS A 101 -2.19 14.31 0.31
CA LYS A 101 -1.88 14.02 1.72
C LYS A 101 -2.23 12.56 2.01
N ALA A 102 -1.77 12.05 3.15
CA ALA A 102 -2.24 10.76 3.64
C ALA A 102 -3.77 10.81 3.88
N PRO A 103 -4.54 9.77 3.50
CA PRO A 103 -4.07 8.46 3.02
C PRO A 103 -3.86 8.34 1.51
N ILE A 104 -4.19 9.35 0.69
CA ILE A 104 -4.03 9.31 -0.78
C ILE A 104 -2.57 9.02 -1.15
N THR A 105 -1.61 9.72 -0.52
CA THR A 105 -0.17 9.50 -0.75
C THR A 105 0.25 8.04 -0.54
N ASN A 106 -0.26 7.39 0.51
CA ASN A 106 0.08 6.00 0.82
C ASN A 106 -0.38 5.04 -0.29
N VAL A 107 -1.59 5.26 -0.82
CA VAL A 107 -2.12 4.45 -1.92
C VAL A 107 -1.32 4.68 -3.21
N LEU A 108 -1.00 5.94 -3.51
CA LEU A 108 -0.18 6.29 -4.67
C LEU A 108 1.22 5.66 -4.60
N GLN A 109 1.85 5.63 -3.42
CA GLN A 109 3.14 4.97 -3.23
C GLN A 109 3.06 3.46 -3.45
N SER A 110 2.01 2.79 -2.93
CA SER A 110 1.80 1.35 -3.19
C SER A 110 1.53 1.05 -4.67
N MET A 111 0.79 1.93 -5.35
CA MET A 111 0.57 1.84 -6.79
C MET A 111 1.86 2.04 -7.57
N GLN A 112 2.68 3.01 -7.20
CA GLN A 112 3.95 3.29 -7.86
C GLN A 112 4.94 2.14 -7.68
N ALA A 113 5.00 1.55 -6.48
CA ALA A 113 5.80 0.36 -6.19
C ALA A 113 5.43 -0.80 -7.13
N GLU A 114 4.12 -1.05 -7.29
CA GLU A 114 3.61 -2.08 -8.22
C GLU A 114 4.01 -1.82 -9.66
N LEU A 115 3.95 -0.57 -10.12
CA LEU A 115 4.32 -0.24 -11.49
C LEU A 115 5.82 -0.44 -11.74
N PHE A 116 6.68 -0.03 -10.80
CA PHE A 116 8.12 -0.29 -10.89
C PHE A 116 8.42 -1.80 -10.85
N HIS A 117 7.75 -2.54 -9.97
CA HIS A 117 7.86 -3.98 -9.88
C HIS A 117 7.44 -4.65 -11.20
N SER A 118 6.28 -4.30 -11.74
CA SER A 118 5.78 -4.78 -13.02
C SER A 118 6.75 -4.45 -14.17
N TYR A 119 7.30 -3.24 -14.21
CA TYR A 119 8.30 -2.86 -15.20
C TYR A 119 9.53 -3.78 -15.15
N ARG A 120 10.06 -4.01 -13.94
CA ARG A 120 11.19 -4.91 -13.72
C ARG A 120 10.88 -6.33 -14.19
N GLN A 121 9.73 -6.89 -13.80
CA GLN A 121 9.34 -8.24 -14.19
C GLN A 121 9.22 -8.39 -15.72
N GLN A 122 8.65 -7.39 -16.40
CA GLN A 122 8.50 -7.40 -17.86
C GLN A 122 9.84 -7.25 -18.61
N ASN A 123 10.83 -6.61 -17.99
CA ASN A 123 12.13 -6.32 -18.60
C ASN A 123 13.29 -7.16 -18.01
N ARG A 124 13.01 -8.17 -17.19
CA ARG A 124 14.01 -8.96 -16.43
C ARG A 124 15.19 -9.43 -17.29
N TYR A 125 14.92 -9.94 -18.49
CA TYR A 125 15.97 -10.41 -19.41
C TYR A 125 16.92 -9.29 -19.89
N LYS A 126 16.41 -8.06 -20.09
CA LYS A 126 17.22 -6.90 -20.48
C LYS A 126 18.07 -6.40 -19.31
N LEU A 127 17.58 -6.56 -18.09
CA LEU A 127 18.22 -6.04 -16.88
C LEU A 127 19.44 -6.88 -16.46
N TYR A 128 19.46 -8.18 -16.72
CA TYR A 128 20.59 -9.06 -16.36
C TYR A 128 21.93 -8.68 -17.01
N GLY A 129 21.91 -8.07 -18.20
CA GLY A 129 23.12 -7.67 -18.91
C GLY A 129 23.63 -6.27 -18.58
N ARG A 130 23.01 -5.56 -17.63
CA ARG A 130 23.32 -4.15 -17.35
C ARG A 130 24.29 -3.97 -16.20
N THR A 131 25.31 -3.15 -16.43
CA THR A 131 26.22 -2.70 -15.38
C THR A 131 25.59 -1.52 -14.63
N GLN A 132 25.62 -1.57 -13.31
CA GLN A 132 25.16 -0.47 -12.46
C GLN A 132 26.04 0.78 -12.67
N LEU A 133 25.42 1.93 -12.90
CA LEU A 133 26.11 3.22 -12.95
C LEU A 133 26.33 3.78 -11.53
N THR A 134 27.38 4.58 -11.33
CA THR A 134 27.70 5.20 -10.03
C THR A 134 26.58 6.12 -9.51
N ALA A 135 25.79 6.71 -10.40
CA ALA A 135 24.61 7.50 -10.05
C ALA A 135 23.48 7.26 -11.06
N GLU A 136 22.34 6.78 -10.57
CA GLU A 136 21.14 6.48 -11.37
C GLU A 136 20.01 7.45 -10.96
N VAL A 137 20.16 8.71 -11.39
CA VAL A 137 19.25 9.84 -11.07
C VAL A 137 18.34 10.24 -12.24
N SER A 138 18.44 9.52 -13.37
CA SER A 138 17.66 9.80 -14.57
C SER A 138 16.17 9.58 -14.32
N SER A 139 15.32 10.44 -14.89
CA SER A 139 13.86 10.20 -15.01
C SER A 139 13.51 9.30 -16.20
N ASP A 140 14.48 8.53 -16.69
CA ASP A 140 14.31 7.50 -17.70
C ASP A 140 14.54 6.13 -17.06
N ILE A 141 13.44 5.42 -16.80
CA ILE A 141 13.43 4.10 -16.17
C ILE A 141 14.21 3.07 -16.99
N THR A 142 14.35 3.28 -18.31
CA THR A 142 15.11 2.39 -19.19
C THR A 142 16.60 2.42 -18.91
N THR A 143 17.09 3.40 -18.16
CA THR A 143 18.50 3.50 -17.76
C THR A 143 18.80 2.86 -16.42
N TRP A 144 17.77 2.45 -15.66
CA TRP A 144 17.94 1.96 -14.29
C TRP A 144 18.40 0.50 -14.25
N SER A 145 19.28 0.22 -13.30
CA SER A 145 19.72 -1.13 -12.91
C SER A 145 18.64 -1.88 -12.14
N ILE A 146 18.77 -3.21 -12.08
CA ILE A 146 17.90 -4.05 -11.25
C ILE A 146 17.99 -3.66 -9.77
N ASN A 147 19.19 -3.32 -9.28
CA ASN A 147 19.41 -2.89 -7.90
C ASN A 147 18.64 -1.61 -7.58
N LYS A 148 18.69 -0.61 -8.47
CA LYS A 148 17.93 0.63 -8.30
C LYS A 148 16.42 0.41 -8.33
N LEU A 149 15.94 -0.46 -9.22
CA LEU A 149 14.53 -0.84 -9.27
C LEU A 149 14.09 -1.50 -7.96
N ASN A 150 14.83 -2.51 -7.48
CA ASN A 150 14.53 -3.24 -6.24
C ASN A 150 14.50 -2.30 -5.03
N ALA A 151 15.53 -1.45 -4.88
CA ALA A 151 15.59 -0.47 -3.80
C ALA A 151 14.44 0.55 -3.87
N THR A 152 14.01 0.95 -5.07
CA THR A 152 12.90 1.89 -5.26
C THR A 152 11.56 1.23 -4.89
N VAL A 153 11.31 0.00 -5.36
CA VAL A 153 10.11 -0.77 -5.03
C VAL A 153 10.00 -1.00 -3.53
N GLU A 154 11.08 -1.46 -2.89
CA GLU A 154 11.15 -1.65 -1.45
C GLU A 154 10.82 -0.36 -0.69
N SER A 155 11.48 0.75 -1.05
CA SER A 155 11.30 2.05 -0.41
C SER A 155 9.85 2.52 -0.53
N LEU A 156 9.23 2.39 -1.71
CA LEU A 156 7.85 2.79 -1.95
C LEU A 156 6.84 1.93 -1.17
N TYR A 157 7.03 0.61 -1.12
CA TYR A 157 6.16 -0.24 -0.28
C TYR A 157 6.31 0.11 1.21
N LYS A 158 7.53 0.31 1.71
CA LYS A 158 7.76 0.76 3.10
C LYS A 158 7.13 2.13 3.39
N ALA A 159 7.24 3.07 2.45
CA ALA A 159 6.63 4.39 2.54
C ALA A 159 5.10 4.30 2.56
N SER A 160 4.52 3.40 1.76
CA SER A 160 3.07 3.20 1.69
C SER A 160 2.46 2.75 3.03
N LEU A 161 3.24 2.14 3.92
CA LEU A 161 2.79 1.70 5.25
C LEU A 161 3.00 2.74 6.36
N GLN A 162 3.63 3.88 6.07
CA GLN A 162 3.78 4.97 7.04
C GLN A 162 2.41 5.58 7.41
N ASN A 163 2.35 6.34 8.50
CA ASN A 163 1.09 6.84 9.08
C ASN A 163 0.18 5.70 9.57
N GLU A 164 0.75 4.64 10.15
CA GLU A 164 0.02 3.42 10.54
C GLU A 164 -1.27 3.69 11.32
N ALA A 165 -1.23 4.58 12.31
CA ALA A 165 -2.41 4.89 13.12
C ALA A 165 -3.55 5.52 12.32
N LEU A 166 -3.25 6.25 11.23
CA LEU A 166 -4.25 6.72 10.29
C LEU A 166 -4.74 5.55 9.42
N LEU A 167 -3.83 4.79 8.82
CA LEU A 167 -4.21 3.68 7.92
C LEU A 167 -5.08 2.63 8.62
N LYS A 168 -4.77 2.30 9.88
CA LYS A 168 -5.49 1.34 10.73
C LYS A 168 -6.88 1.82 11.14
N ARG A 169 -7.19 3.13 11.02
CA ARG A 169 -8.53 3.68 11.28
C ARG A 169 -9.31 3.98 10.00
N THR A 170 -8.65 3.95 8.84
CA THR A 170 -9.26 4.27 7.55
C THR A 170 -9.93 3.02 6.98
N PRO A 171 -11.28 2.98 6.85
CA PRO A 171 -11.95 1.90 6.15
C PRO A 171 -11.71 2.00 4.64
N LEU A 172 -11.80 0.89 3.90
CA LEU A 172 -11.73 0.93 2.42
C LEU A 172 -13.05 1.39 1.76
N ASN A 173 -13.99 1.95 2.53
CA ASN A 173 -15.27 2.44 1.99
C ASN A 173 -14.98 3.57 0.99
N GLY A 174 -15.56 3.48 -0.21
CA GLY A 174 -15.30 4.45 -1.29
C GLY A 174 -14.09 4.10 -2.17
N LEU A 175 -13.33 3.05 -1.84
CA LEU A 175 -12.34 2.42 -2.73
C LEU A 175 -12.91 1.17 -3.43
N ASP A 176 -14.19 0.83 -3.16
CA ASP A 176 -14.87 -0.36 -3.70
C ASP A 176 -14.92 -0.42 -5.22
N ALA A 177 -14.92 0.73 -5.90
CA ALA A 177 -14.95 0.82 -7.36
C ALA A 177 -13.57 0.59 -8.00
N ILE A 178 -12.53 0.48 -7.17
CA ILE A 178 -11.12 0.52 -7.58
C ILE A 178 -10.37 -0.74 -7.11
N ILE A 179 -10.75 -1.24 -5.94
CA ILE A 179 -10.23 -2.49 -5.40
C ILE A 179 -11.04 -3.62 -6.00
N GLU A 180 -10.40 -4.48 -6.80
CA GLU A 180 -11.00 -5.73 -7.22
C GLU A 180 -11.32 -6.57 -5.97
N LYS A 181 -12.61 -6.76 -5.72
CA LYS A 181 -13.06 -7.55 -4.59
C LYS A 181 -12.79 -9.02 -4.89
N GLY A 182 -11.78 -9.58 -4.22
CA GLY A 182 -11.72 -11.02 -4.06
C GLY A 182 -13.05 -11.54 -3.49
N LYS A 183 -13.53 -12.68 -3.97
CA LYS A 183 -14.78 -13.27 -3.48
C LYS A 183 -14.67 -13.48 -1.96
N ASN A 184 -15.57 -12.88 -1.19
CA ASN A 184 -15.58 -12.93 0.28
C ASN A 184 -14.28 -12.46 0.98
N SER A 185 -13.43 -11.62 0.40
CA SER A 185 -12.15 -11.25 1.05
C SER A 185 -12.19 -9.93 1.84
N ARG A 186 -13.26 -9.13 1.71
CA ARG A 186 -13.31 -7.77 2.28
C ARG A 186 -13.15 -7.73 3.80
N HIS A 187 -13.71 -8.71 4.51
CA HIS A 187 -13.62 -8.83 5.97
C HIS A 187 -12.22 -9.25 6.44
N LEU A 188 -11.40 -9.85 5.56
CA LEU A 188 -10.00 -10.21 5.84
C LEU A 188 -9.07 -9.00 5.76
N ARG A 189 -9.51 -7.91 5.11
CA ARG A 189 -8.76 -6.65 4.97
C ARG A 189 -9.64 -5.48 5.41
N PRO A 190 -9.99 -5.35 6.69
CA PRO A 190 -10.99 -4.37 7.15
C PRO A 190 -10.57 -2.90 6.96
N THR A 191 -9.27 -2.62 6.93
CA THR A 191 -8.72 -1.25 6.89
C THR A 191 -7.80 -1.04 5.70
N LEU A 192 -7.43 0.23 5.48
CA LEU A 192 -6.43 0.59 4.48
C LEU A 192 -5.04 0.07 4.83
N TYR A 193 -4.72 -0.02 6.12
CA TYR A 193 -3.47 -0.65 6.55
C TYR A 193 -3.40 -2.09 6.04
N ASP A 194 -4.46 -2.87 6.22
CA ASP A 194 -4.49 -4.28 5.83
C ASP A 194 -4.33 -4.43 4.32
N PHE A 195 -5.05 -3.61 3.54
CA PHE A 195 -4.92 -3.62 2.09
C PHE A 195 -3.49 -3.33 1.62
N LEU A 196 -2.87 -2.27 2.14
CA LEU A 196 -1.52 -1.87 1.73
C LEU A 196 -0.45 -2.85 2.25
N ALA A 197 -0.60 -3.34 3.48
CA ALA A 197 0.33 -4.31 4.09
C ALA A 197 0.33 -5.61 3.30
N HIS A 198 -0.83 -6.12 2.90
CA HIS A 198 -0.89 -7.35 2.11
C HIS A 198 -0.35 -7.16 0.68
N ARG A 199 -0.54 -5.99 0.06
CA ARG A 199 0.13 -5.67 -1.22
C ARG A 199 1.65 -5.64 -1.08
N ALA A 200 2.16 -5.06 0.01
CA ALA A 200 3.59 -5.05 0.29
C ALA A 200 4.12 -6.47 0.58
N LEU A 201 3.35 -7.30 1.29
CA LEU A 201 3.68 -8.70 1.54
C LEU A 201 3.80 -9.51 0.23
N ASP A 202 2.94 -9.28 -0.75
CA ASP A 202 3.03 -9.99 -2.04
C ASP A 202 4.36 -9.73 -2.76
N TYR A 203 5.00 -8.58 -2.53
CA TYR A 203 6.38 -8.31 -2.97
C TYR A 203 7.43 -8.92 -2.03
N PHE A 204 7.35 -8.65 -0.73
CA PHE A 204 8.39 -9.04 0.23
C PHE A 204 8.46 -10.55 0.53
N MET A 205 7.39 -11.29 0.25
CA MET A 205 7.35 -12.74 0.40
C MET A 205 7.72 -13.48 -0.89
N ASN A 206 7.98 -12.76 -1.98
CA ASN A 206 8.33 -13.39 -3.24
C ASN A 206 9.79 -13.82 -3.26
N ASP A 207 10.07 -14.94 -3.92
CA ASP A 207 11.43 -15.42 -4.16
C ASP A 207 12.07 -14.63 -5.29
N GLU A 208 12.93 -13.70 -4.93
CA GLU A 208 13.88 -13.15 -5.90
C GLU A 208 15.09 -14.07 -6.04
N ASN A 209 14.99 -14.96 -7.04
CA ASN A 209 16.12 -15.64 -7.70
C ASN A 209 17.03 -14.64 -8.46
N ASP A 210 17.29 -13.47 -7.88
CA ASP A 210 18.25 -12.53 -8.44
C ASP A 210 19.66 -12.96 -8.02
N VAL A 211 20.55 -12.97 -9.01
CA VAL A 211 21.86 -13.66 -9.01
C VAL A 211 22.84 -13.11 -7.94
N THR A 212 22.48 -12.02 -7.26
CA THR A 212 23.34 -11.30 -6.33
C THR A 212 22.64 -11.07 -4.99
N GLN A 213 22.49 -12.12 -4.19
CA GLN A 213 22.11 -11.98 -2.78
C GLN A 213 23.37 -11.80 -1.92
N PRO A 214 23.40 -10.86 -0.95
CA PRO A 214 24.50 -10.74 -0.01
C PRO A 214 24.66 -12.03 0.80
N ALA A 215 25.91 -12.41 1.11
CA ALA A 215 26.19 -13.60 1.93
C ALA A 215 25.62 -13.53 3.36
N TYR A 216 25.23 -12.33 3.81
CA TYR A 216 24.62 -12.05 5.12
C TYR A 216 23.11 -11.77 5.03
N SER A 217 22.46 -12.16 3.92
CA SER A 217 21.01 -12.03 3.77
C SER A 217 20.30 -12.76 4.92
N PHE A 218 19.23 -12.15 5.42
CA PHE A 218 18.46 -12.70 6.51
C PHE A 218 17.81 -14.02 6.09
N ILE A 219 17.96 -15.04 6.93
CA ILE A 219 17.30 -16.34 6.82
C ILE A 219 16.34 -16.51 7.99
N ILE A 220 15.24 -17.22 7.77
CA ILE A 220 14.29 -17.55 8.84
C ILE A 220 14.80 -18.84 9.50
N ASN A 221 15.58 -18.69 10.57
CA ASN A 221 16.22 -19.80 11.30
C ASN A 221 16.00 -19.73 12.83
N ASP A 222 14.98 -18.97 13.26
CA ASP A 222 14.50 -18.95 14.64
C ASP A 222 13.13 -19.63 14.72
N GLU A 223 13.03 -20.74 15.47
CA GLU A 223 11.81 -21.54 15.61
C GLU A 223 10.62 -20.72 16.14
N ASN A 224 10.89 -19.59 16.81
CA ASN A 224 9.86 -18.64 17.21
C ASN A 224 9.06 -18.07 16.03
N ALA A 225 9.51 -18.24 14.78
CA ALA A 225 8.74 -17.96 13.59
C ALA A 225 7.43 -18.77 13.51
N PHE A 226 7.41 -19.99 14.09
CA PHE A 226 6.24 -20.85 14.23
C PHE A 226 5.52 -20.73 15.57
N ALA A 227 6.02 -19.92 16.51
CA ALA A 227 5.41 -19.79 17.83
C ALA A 227 3.96 -19.27 17.74
N PRO A 228 3.13 -19.49 18.78
CA PRO A 228 1.81 -18.88 18.87
C PRO A 228 1.87 -17.37 18.65
N VAL A 229 0.80 -16.78 18.08
CA VAL A 229 0.74 -15.36 17.71
C VAL A 229 1.27 -14.43 18.81
N SER A 230 0.86 -14.63 20.06
CA SER A 230 1.26 -13.80 21.19
C SER A 230 2.77 -13.80 21.45
N GLN A 231 3.48 -14.88 21.12
CA GLN A 231 4.93 -14.97 21.20
C GLN A 231 5.57 -14.42 19.93
N PHE A 232 5.10 -14.85 18.75
CA PHE A 232 5.64 -14.42 17.45
C PHE A 232 5.68 -12.89 17.31
N VAL A 233 4.62 -12.18 17.69
CA VAL A 233 4.57 -10.70 17.58
C VAL A 233 5.53 -9.98 18.52
N ASN A 234 6.06 -10.66 19.53
CA ASN A 234 7.01 -10.11 20.51
C ASN A 234 8.45 -10.60 20.28
N THR A 235 8.65 -11.63 19.47
CA THR A 235 9.97 -12.12 19.08
C THR A 235 10.76 -11.05 18.34
N LYS A 236 12.02 -10.86 18.73
CA LYS A 236 12.92 -9.92 18.04
C LYS A 236 13.75 -10.67 17.00
N PHE A 237 13.31 -10.66 15.75
CA PHE A 237 14.13 -11.10 14.63
C PHE A 237 15.22 -10.07 14.34
N ILE A 238 16.47 -10.52 14.21
CA ILE A 238 17.63 -9.64 14.00
C ILE A 238 18.15 -9.85 12.58
N SER A 239 18.29 -8.76 11.83
CA SER A 239 18.95 -8.75 10.53
C SER A 239 20.01 -7.66 10.47
N ARG A 240 21.15 -7.96 9.83
CA ARG A 240 22.14 -6.95 9.42
C ARG A 240 21.79 -6.31 8.07
N ASP A 241 20.93 -6.96 7.31
CA ASP A 241 20.39 -6.53 6.03
C ASP A 241 18.93 -6.09 6.21
N THR A 242 18.72 -4.79 6.39
CA THR A 242 17.38 -4.20 6.52
C THR A 242 16.62 -4.13 5.20
N SER A 243 17.29 -4.38 4.08
CA SER A 243 16.70 -4.54 2.75
C SER A 243 16.25 -5.97 2.44
N SER A 244 16.59 -6.95 3.29
CA SER A 244 16.14 -8.33 3.09
C SER A 244 14.62 -8.40 2.96
N LEU A 245 14.15 -9.00 1.87
CA LEU A 245 12.72 -9.14 1.59
C LEU A 245 12.01 -9.92 2.71
N TYR A 246 12.56 -11.08 3.08
CA TYR A 246 11.98 -11.92 4.12
C TYR A 246 11.99 -11.26 5.50
N TYR A 247 13.02 -10.47 5.83
CA TYR A 247 13.01 -9.70 7.06
C TYR A 247 11.83 -8.71 7.07
N ASN A 248 11.65 -7.95 5.98
CA ASN A 248 10.55 -7.01 5.86
C ASN A 248 9.18 -7.71 5.88
N ALA A 249 9.05 -8.89 5.26
CA ALA A 249 7.85 -9.71 5.33
C ALA A 249 7.50 -10.10 6.78
N ILE A 250 8.49 -10.60 7.55
CA ILE A 250 8.31 -10.95 8.96
C ILE A 250 7.85 -9.74 9.78
N ILE A 251 8.49 -8.57 9.60
CA ILE A 251 8.10 -7.36 10.32
C ILE A 251 6.66 -6.93 9.99
N ILE A 252 6.26 -6.99 8.70
CA ILE A 252 4.89 -6.65 8.30
C ILE A 252 3.88 -7.65 8.89
N LEU A 253 4.18 -8.95 8.86
CA LEU A 253 3.35 -9.99 9.48
C LEU A 253 3.21 -9.77 10.99
N GLN A 254 4.29 -9.44 11.70
CA GLN A 254 4.23 -9.10 13.13
C GLN A 254 3.30 -7.91 13.37
N ASN A 255 3.35 -6.88 12.52
CA ASN A 255 2.52 -5.69 12.68
C ASN A 255 1.03 -5.95 12.40
N LEU A 256 0.70 -6.77 11.39
CA LEU A 256 -0.67 -7.20 11.09
C LEU A 256 -1.24 -8.05 12.23
N LEU A 257 -0.50 -9.06 12.68
CA LEU A 257 -0.95 -9.94 13.76
C LEU A 257 -1.12 -9.18 15.08
N ARG A 258 -0.20 -8.26 15.41
CA ARG A 258 -0.32 -7.39 16.58
C ARG A 258 -1.53 -6.48 16.50
N PHE A 259 -1.84 -5.97 15.30
CA PHE A 259 -3.00 -5.11 15.08
C PHE A 259 -4.31 -5.85 15.34
N HIS A 260 -4.46 -7.07 14.82
CA HIS A 260 -5.72 -7.82 14.91
C HIS A 260 -5.84 -8.74 16.15
N GLN A 261 -4.78 -8.88 16.97
CA GLN A 261 -4.82 -9.73 18.18
C GLN A 261 -5.99 -9.37 19.10
N GLY A 262 -6.34 -8.09 19.21
CA GLY A 262 -7.41 -7.59 20.07
C GLY A 262 -8.81 -7.60 19.46
N ASP A 263 -8.96 -7.93 18.18
CA ASP A 263 -10.23 -7.75 17.48
C ASP A 263 -11.30 -8.72 17.96
N ALA A 264 -12.55 -8.28 18.01
CA ALA A 264 -13.68 -9.15 18.34
C ALA A 264 -13.92 -10.20 17.24
N ASN A 265 -13.83 -9.79 15.97
CA ASN A 265 -13.78 -10.71 14.83
C ASN A 265 -12.33 -11.11 14.57
N LYS A 266 -12.04 -12.41 14.53
CA LYS A 266 -10.70 -12.96 14.33
C LYS A 266 -10.34 -13.27 12.88
N ASP A 267 -11.23 -13.04 11.91
CA ASP A 267 -10.99 -13.46 10.51
C ASP A 267 -9.70 -12.86 9.92
N ALA A 268 -9.47 -11.56 10.10
CA ALA A 268 -8.25 -10.89 9.62
C ALA A 268 -6.99 -11.39 10.33
N LEU A 269 -7.09 -11.70 11.64
CA LEU A 269 -6.00 -12.29 12.41
C LEU A 269 -5.64 -13.67 11.85
N LEU A 270 -6.65 -14.54 11.67
CA LEU A 270 -6.47 -15.91 11.20
C LEU A 270 -5.89 -15.96 9.79
N ASP A 271 -6.37 -15.12 8.87
CA ASP A 271 -5.85 -15.07 7.51
C ASP A 271 -4.39 -14.59 7.47
N ALA A 272 -4.05 -13.54 8.22
CA ALA A 272 -2.66 -13.09 8.34
C ALA A 272 -1.77 -14.16 8.97
N ASP A 273 -2.29 -14.94 9.93
CA ASP A 273 -1.54 -15.98 10.61
C ASP A 273 -1.29 -17.20 9.71
N LEU A 274 -2.30 -17.63 8.96
CA LEU A 274 -2.15 -18.66 7.93
C LEU A 274 -1.13 -18.24 6.86
N LYS A 275 -1.17 -16.96 6.43
CA LYS A 275 -0.18 -16.41 5.51
C LYS A 275 1.23 -16.41 6.11
N ARG A 276 1.39 -16.09 7.40
CA ARG A 276 2.66 -16.23 8.13
C ARG A 276 3.14 -17.68 8.12
N LEU A 277 2.31 -18.62 8.57
CA LEU A 277 2.71 -20.01 8.74
C LEU A 277 3.11 -20.65 7.41
N ALA A 278 2.35 -20.40 6.34
CA ALA A 278 2.69 -20.86 5.00
C ALA A 278 4.06 -20.31 4.54
N PHE A 279 4.29 -19.02 4.71
CA PHE A 279 5.56 -18.38 4.36
C PHE A 279 6.75 -18.91 5.15
N VAL A 280 6.61 -19.02 6.47
CA VAL A 280 7.67 -19.60 7.30
C VAL A 280 7.90 -21.05 6.91
N ASN A 281 6.86 -21.83 6.61
CA ASN A 281 7.01 -23.19 6.12
C ASN A 281 7.75 -23.25 4.76
N ASP A 282 7.50 -22.33 3.86
CA ASP A 282 8.13 -22.37 2.54
C ASP A 282 9.61 -21.95 2.61
N HIS A 283 9.95 -20.90 3.38
CA HIS A 283 11.27 -20.26 3.33
C HIS A 283 12.16 -20.50 4.56
N ALA A 284 11.67 -21.08 5.65
CA ALA A 284 12.50 -21.30 6.82
C ALA A 284 13.49 -22.46 6.66
N VAL A 285 14.62 -22.32 7.35
CA VAL A 285 15.78 -23.21 7.28
C VAL A 285 15.93 -23.92 8.64
N PHE A 286 15.19 -25.02 8.82
CA PHE A 286 15.21 -25.89 10.00
C PHE A 286 15.26 -27.36 9.59
N ASN A 287 15.80 -28.21 10.47
CA ASN A 287 15.76 -29.66 10.29
C ASN A 287 14.34 -30.23 10.53
N ASP A 288 13.59 -29.71 11.51
CA ASP A 288 12.28 -30.23 11.94
C ASP A 288 11.08 -29.38 11.48
N LYS A 289 11.22 -28.67 10.35
CA LYS A 289 10.25 -27.68 9.85
C LYS A 289 8.82 -28.23 9.74
N SER A 290 8.66 -29.44 9.21
CA SER A 290 7.35 -30.07 9.03
C SER A 290 6.64 -30.34 10.36
N THR A 291 7.38 -30.73 11.40
CA THR A 291 6.82 -30.97 12.73
C THR A 291 6.38 -29.67 13.39
N LEU A 292 7.20 -28.62 13.30
CA LEU A 292 6.86 -27.29 13.83
C LEU A 292 5.62 -26.71 13.14
N TYR A 293 5.52 -26.84 11.82
CA TYR A 293 4.37 -26.36 11.05
C TYR A 293 3.07 -27.09 11.40
N ILE A 294 3.11 -28.42 11.59
CA ILE A 294 1.92 -29.21 11.96
C ILE A 294 1.43 -28.86 13.37
N ASN A 295 2.33 -28.50 14.28
CA ASN A 295 2.01 -28.21 15.68
C ASN A 295 1.61 -26.74 15.95
N ALA A 296 1.85 -25.84 14.99
CA ALA A 296 1.57 -24.42 15.09
C ALA A 296 0.11 -24.09 14.78
#